data_AF-A0A2E0QU33-F1
#
_entry.id   AF-A0A2E0QU33-F1
#
_cell.length_a   1.000
_cell.length_b   1.000
_cell.length_c   1.000
_cell.angle_alpha   90.00
_cell.angle_beta   90.00
_cell.angle_gamma   90.00
#
_symmetry.space_group_name_H-M   'P 1'
#
loop_
_entity.id
_entity.type
_entity.pdbx_description
1 polymer ?
#
loop_
_entity_poly.entity_id
_entity_poly.type
_entity_poly.pdbx_seq_one_letter_code
_entity_poly.pdbx_strand_id
1 'polypeptide(L)'
;MNRVAAPLMLAIGLLPLALSSCAVIPARLVQSHSLGGRDCPLEPSTMHGLLELALETPNSGESAHALGHFVEIWNEEKNGQLSAEVAPPSGEPAKTTYQVHFRTSGADRYDPAYFDEIKPAVDFQVKKIDHHRRDGIGCPLKALRENTGRDPIESYYPPEAITREATAVIHPGPVRDGKQSVEIELLCTLKHRDVTVLGKNEPLAADYSIALAAMLERAKDLSKSEFADLLTPTPGRDPQLYLMERYDPKKEPLIMIHGLLDSPLTWAELTNTLRGNDELRERYQIWHYLYNTSAPGLYSGRILRTQYRELRRKLDPSLSDPAMQRTTLLTHSMGGIVARSLITDPGDAFWEAGFTRPLDTLVLSD
;
A
#
# COMPACT_ATOMS: atom_id res chain seq x y z
N MET A 1 31.48 -54.66 -13.04
CA MET A 1 31.10 -53.65 -14.05
C MET A 1 31.39 -52.27 -13.47
N ASN A 2 32.47 -51.63 -13.93
CA ASN A 2 32.93 -50.33 -13.47
C ASN A 2 31.89 -49.25 -13.81
N ARG A 3 31.41 -48.50 -12.81
CA ARG A 3 30.72 -47.22 -13.03
C ARG A 3 31.76 -46.10 -12.93
N VAL A 4 32.05 -45.51 -14.08
CA VAL A 4 32.84 -44.30 -14.21
C VAL A 4 32.02 -43.14 -13.65
N ALA A 5 32.57 -42.43 -12.68
CA ALA A 5 32.03 -41.14 -12.23
C ALA A 5 32.32 -40.08 -13.30
N ALA A 6 31.27 -39.52 -13.89
CA ALA A 6 31.37 -38.33 -14.72
C ALA A 6 31.27 -37.09 -13.81
N PRO A 7 32.18 -36.11 -13.90
CA PRO A 7 32.05 -34.87 -13.16
C PRO A 7 30.94 -34.04 -13.81
N LEU A 8 29.95 -33.64 -13.01
CA LEU A 8 28.94 -32.66 -13.41
C LEU A 8 29.63 -31.29 -13.49
N MET A 9 30.26 -30.99 -14.62
CA MET A 9 30.65 -29.62 -14.96
C MET A 9 29.36 -28.81 -15.08
N LEU A 10 29.14 -27.92 -14.12
CA LEU A 10 28.09 -26.91 -14.16
C LEU A 10 28.38 -25.99 -15.36
N ALA A 11 27.79 -26.30 -16.51
CA ALA A 11 27.76 -25.39 -17.64
C ALA A 11 26.87 -24.21 -17.23
N ILE A 12 27.49 -23.15 -16.72
CA ILE A 12 26.89 -21.81 -16.68
C ILE A 12 26.82 -21.35 -18.15
N GLY A 13 25.90 -21.95 -18.89
CA GLY A 13 25.54 -21.52 -20.22
C GLY A 13 24.85 -20.18 -20.09
N LEU A 14 25.42 -19.17 -20.73
CA LEU A 14 24.84 -17.85 -20.97
C LEU A 14 23.31 -17.88 -21.03
N LEU A 15 22.67 -17.52 -19.92
CA LEU A 15 21.27 -17.14 -19.94
C LEU A 15 21.18 -15.90 -20.84
N PRO A 16 20.34 -15.89 -21.89
CA PRO A 16 20.26 -14.76 -22.80
C PRO A 16 19.88 -13.50 -22.02
N LEU A 17 20.47 -12.38 -22.43
CA LEU A 17 20.36 -10.99 -21.94
C LEU A 17 18.92 -10.40 -21.91
N ALA A 18 17.89 -11.21 -21.71
CA ALA A 18 16.51 -10.77 -21.48
C ALA A 18 16.21 -10.44 -20.00
N LEU A 19 17.18 -10.63 -19.08
CA LEU A 19 17.08 -10.21 -17.67
C LEU A 19 17.36 -8.71 -17.45
N SER A 20 17.63 -7.96 -18.53
CA SER A 20 18.10 -6.57 -18.49
C SER A 20 17.09 -5.52 -18.00
N SER A 21 15.82 -5.86 -17.74
CA SER A 21 14.82 -4.89 -17.26
C SER A 21 14.73 -4.76 -15.74
N CYS A 22 15.41 -5.61 -14.97
CA CYS A 22 15.13 -5.75 -13.53
C CYS A 22 15.76 -4.67 -12.64
N ALA A 23 16.71 -3.88 -13.15
CA ALA A 23 17.38 -2.80 -12.41
C ALA A 23 16.75 -1.40 -12.63
N VAL A 24 15.48 -1.34 -13.07
CA VAL A 24 14.79 -0.08 -13.31
C VAL A 24 13.94 0.26 -12.10
N ILE A 25 14.24 1.38 -11.44
CA ILE A 25 13.37 1.96 -10.41
C ILE A 25 11.95 2.03 -10.99
N PRO A 26 10.98 1.30 -10.41
CA PRO A 26 9.71 1.03 -11.07
C PRO A 26 8.83 2.28 -11.19
N ALA A 27 8.90 3.19 -10.22
CA ALA A 27 8.19 4.46 -10.26
C ALA A 27 9.07 5.59 -9.73
N ARG A 28 8.82 6.82 -10.19
CA ARG A 28 9.42 8.02 -9.61
C ARG A 28 8.32 9.02 -9.31
N LEU A 29 8.31 9.57 -8.10
CA LEU A 29 7.45 10.69 -7.76
C LEU A 29 8.22 11.99 -7.95
N VAL A 30 7.57 12.97 -8.57
CA VAL A 30 8.13 14.32 -8.73
C VAL A 30 7.13 15.29 -8.12
N GLN A 31 7.57 16.03 -7.11
CA GLN A 31 6.76 17.12 -6.56
C GLN A 31 6.73 18.26 -7.58
N SER A 32 5.55 18.56 -8.12
CA SER A 32 5.33 19.66 -9.06
C SER A 32 5.23 21.02 -8.38
N HIS A 33 4.65 21.07 -7.17
CA HIS A 33 4.62 22.28 -6.34
C HIS A 33 4.40 21.89 -4.88
N SER A 34 4.47 22.88 -4.00
CA SER A 34 4.20 22.77 -2.57
C SER A 34 3.56 24.07 -2.12
N LEU A 35 2.82 24.05 -1.01
CA LEU A 35 2.24 25.26 -0.43
C LEU A 35 3.30 26.36 -0.24
N GLY A 36 2.98 27.59 -0.64
CA GLY A 36 3.90 28.74 -0.60
C GLY A 36 5.05 28.69 -1.63
N GLY A 37 5.12 27.64 -2.45
CA GLY A 37 6.03 27.55 -3.60
C GLY A 37 5.56 28.44 -4.76
N ARG A 38 6.50 28.85 -5.62
CA ARG A 38 6.22 29.74 -6.77
C ARG A 38 5.13 29.22 -7.71
N ASP A 39 5.02 27.89 -7.84
CA ASP A 39 4.11 27.23 -8.78
C ASP A 39 2.84 26.70 -8.09
N CYS A 40 2.62 27.03 -6.79
CA CYS A 40 1.40 26.68 -6.08
C CYS A 40 0.27 27.64 -6.50
N PRO A 41 -0.90 27.14 -6.90
CA PRO A 41 -2.02 27.99 -7.29
C PRO A 41 -2.72 28.65 -6.09
N LEU A 42 -2.41 28.24 -4.86
CA LEU A 42 -3.06 28.74 -3.66
C LEU A 42 -2.27 29.92 -3.06
N GLU A 43 -2.97 31.04 -2.90
CA GLU A 43 -2.48 32.22 -2.18
C GLU A 43 -2.43 32.02 -0.65
N PRO A 44 -3.46 31.47 0.04
CA PRO A 44 -3.40 31.32 1.49
C PRO A 44 -2.45 30.18 1.89
N SER A 45 -1.62 30.44 2.90
CA SER A 45 -0.71 29.45 3.49
C SER A 45 -0.98 29.16 4.97
N THR A 46 -1.93 29.87 5.58
CA THR A 46 -2.32 29.66 6.99
C THR A 46 -3.47 28.66 7.08
N MET A 47 -3.55 27.90 8.17
CA MET A 47 -4.69 26.99 8.42
C MET A 47 -6.04 27.69 8.31
N HIS A 48 -6.16 28.92 8.84
CA HIS A 48 -7.40 29.67 8.79
C HIS A 48 -7.78 30.06 7.36
N GLY A 49 -6.84 30.63 6.59
CA GLY A 49 -7.08 31.03 5.20
C GLY A 49 -7.34 29.85 4.27
N LEU A 50 -6.65 28.72 4.47
CA LEU A 50 -6.91 27.49 3.72
C LEU A 50 -8.30 26.92 4.02
N LEU A 51 -8.73 26.97 5.29
CA LEU A 51 -10.05 26.52 5.68
C LEU A 51 -11.16 27.45 5.16
N GLU A 52 -10.93 28.76 5.16
CA GLU A 52 -11.80 29.76 4.54
C GLU A 52 -11.99 29.46 3.04
N LEU A 53 -10.89 29.27 2.31
CA LEU A 53 -10.93 28.90 0.88
C LEU A 53 -11.57 27.53 0.64
N ALA A 54 -11.32 26.54 1.50
CA ALA A 54 -11.92 25.21 1.41
C ALA A 54 -13.45 25.22 1.58
N LEU A 55 -13.99 26.25 2.22
CA LEU A 55 -15.42 26.40 2.48
C LEU A 55 -16.17 27.22 1.41
N GLU A 56 -15.47 27.90 0.48
CA GLU A 56 -16.10 28.68 -0.60
C GLU A 56 -16.89 27.80 -1.57
N THR A 57 -16.24 26.75 -2.09
CA THR A 57 -16.86 25.73 -2.94
C THR A 57 -16.50 24.33 -2.41
N PRO A 58 -17.12 23.89 -1.29
CA PRO A 58 -16.69 22.72 -0.55
C PRO A 58 -16.48 21.49 -1.42
N ASN A 59 -15.30 20.87 -1.29
CA ASN A 59 -14.90 19.63 -1.98
C ASN A 59 -14.70 19.74 -3.50
N SER A 60 -14.60 20.94 -4.08
CA SER A 60 -14.36 21.12 -5.52
C SER A 60 -13.18 22.04 -5.83
N GLY A 61 -12.49 21.80 -6.94
CA GLY A 61 -11.47 22.70 -7.50
C GLY A 61 -10.41 23.13 -6.49
N GLU A 62 -10.13 24.43 -6.45
CA GLU A 62 -9.16 25.04 -5.52
C GLU A 62 -9.58 24.87 -4.05
N SER A 63 -10.87 24.87 -3.72
CA SER A 63 -11.35 24.60 -2.36
C SER A 63 -11.00 23.17 -1.90
N ALA A 64 -11.07 22.18 -2.79
CA ALA A 64 -10.60 20.83 -2.48
C ALA A 64 -9.08 20.81 -2.27
N HIS A 65 -8.31 21.48 -3.13
CA HIS A 65 -6.85 21.55 -2.98
C HIS A 65 -6.43 22.24 -1.67
N ALA A 66 -7.10 23.34 -1.32
CA ALA A 66 -6.91 24.04 -0.05
C ALA A 66 -7.24 23.16 1.16
N LEU A 67 -8.29 22.33 1.08
CA LEU A 67 -8.58 21.32 2.11
C LEU A 67 -7.42 20.32 2.26
N GLY A 68 -6.80 19.89 1.17
CA GLY A 68 -5.66 18.98 1.23
C GLY A 68 -4.48 19.57 2.01
N HIS A 69 -4.12 20.81 1.70
CA HIS A 69 -3.07 21.54 2.42
C HIS A 69 -3.45 21.89 3.86
N PHE A 70 -4.73 22.14 4.13
CA PHE A 70 -5.23 22.28 5.50
C PHE A 70 -4.97 20.99 6.29
N VAL A 71 -5.26 19.82 5.71
CA VAL A 71 -5.02 18.52 6.36
C VAL A 71 -3.52 18.24 6.52
N GLU A 72 -2.68 18.61 5.56
CA GLU A 72 -1.21 18.53 5.66
C GLU A 72 -0.71 19.33 6.88
N ILE A 73 -1.02 20.63 6.95
CA ILE A 73 -0.58 21.49 8.07
C ILE A 73 -1.20 21.01 9.39
N TRP A 74 -2.44 20.54 9.38
CA TRP A 74 -3.08 19.97 10.57
C TRP A 74 -2.32 18.75 11.09
N ASN A 75 -1.90 17.84 10.21
CA ASN A 75 -1.10 16.67 10.59
C ASN A 75 0.23 17.10 11.23
N GLU A 76 0.91 18.11 10.66
CA GLU A 76 2.19 18.62 11.16
C GLU A 76 2.07 19.41 12.49
N GLU A 77 1.17 20.39 12.56
CA GLU A 77 1.09 21.32 13.70
C GLU A 77 0.22 20.81 14.85
N LYS A 78 -0.84 20.05 14.55
CA LYS A 78 -1.76 19.51 15.56
C LYS A 78 -1.48 18.05 15.88
N ASN A 79 -0.44 17.45 15.28
CA ASN A 79 -0.06 16.06 15.50
C ASN A 79 -1.24 15.09 15.37
N GLY A 80 -2.10 15.33 14.36
CA GLY A 80 -3.28 14.51 14.08
C GLY A 80 -4.39 14.56 15.13
N GLN A 81 -4.48 15.59 15.99
CA GLN A 81 -5.61 15.76 16.90
C GLN A 81 -6.96 15.67 16.18
N LEU A 82 -7.95 15.01 16.80
CA LEU A 82 -9.27 14.82 16.19
C LEU A 82 -10.15 16.07 16.23
N SER A 83 -9.79 17.08 17.01
CA SER A 83 -10.53 18.33 17.06
C SER A 83 -9.70 19.45 17.64
N ALA A 84 -9.82 20.64 17.07
CA ALA A 84 -9.25 21.87 17.61
C ALA A 84 -9.97 23.08 17.02
N GLU A 85 -9.77 24.24 17.65
CA GLU A 85 -10.21 25.52 17.09
C GLU A 85 -9.12 26.10 16.17
N VAL A 86 -9.57 26.67 15.05
CA VAL A 86 -8.76 27.41 14.10
C VAL A 86 -9.25 28.85 14.10
N ALA A 87 -8.54 29.70 14.84
CA ALA A 87 -8.82 31.12 14.97
C ALA A 87 -8.19 31.91 13.81
N PRO A 88 -8.76 33.07 13.44
CA PRO A 88 -8.16 33.96 12.46
C PRO A 88 -6.79 34.49 12.92
N PRO A 89 -5.93 34.93 11.99
CA PRO A 89 -4.65 35.54 12.32
C PRO A 89 -4.82 36.76 13.24
N SER A 90 -3.84 36.97 14.13
CA SER A 90 -3.79 38.14 15.02
C SER A 90 -3.87 39.44 14.21
N GLY A 91 -4.96 40.21 14.41
CA GLY A 91 -5.22 41.45 13.67
C GLY A 91 -6.51 41.44 12.84
N GLU A 92 -7.16 40.29 12.66
CA GLU A 92 -8.41 40.15 11.90
C GLU A 92 -9.59 39.60 12.74
N PRO A 93 -9.99 40.25 13.85
CA PRO A 93 -11.00 39.73 14.78
C PRO A 93 -12.41 39.63 14.21
N ALA A 94 -12.67 40.19 13.03
CA ALA A 94 -13.97 40.13 12.35
C ALA A 94 -14.19 38.79 11.62
N LYS A 95 -13.16 37.95 11.46
CA LYS A 95 -13.26 36.67 10.77
C LYS A 95 -13.79 35.56 11.68
N THR A 96 -14.54 34.63 11.10
CA THR A 96 -15.15 33.48 11.79
C THR A 96 -14.07 32.56 12.35
N THR A 97 -14.22 32.11 13.59
CA THR A 97 -13.41 31.01 14.14
C THR A 97 -14.02 29.68 13.73
N TYR A 98 -13.20 28.71 13.33
CA TYR A 98 -13.68 27.39 12.95
C TYR A 98 -13.46 26.39 14.07
N GLN A 99 -14.48 25.58 14.36
CA GLN A 99 -14.36 24.42 15.23
C GLN A 99 -14.31 23.15 14.38
N VAL A 100 -13.09 22.65 14.19
CA VAL A 100 -12.80 21.54 13.28
C VAL A 100 -12.86 20.21 14.04
N HIS A 101 -13.49 19.22 13.43
CA HIS A 101 -13.54 17.85 13.94
C HIS A 101 -13.30 16.81 12.84
N PHE A 102 -12.40 15.86 13.08
CA PHE A 102 -12.18 14.73 12.20
C PHE A 102 -13.07 13.56 12.60
N ARG A 103 -13.86 13.08 11.65
CA ARG A 103 -14.68 11.87 11.81
C ARG A 103 -13.85 10.64 11.46
N THR A 104 -13.56 9.82 12.47
CA THR A 104 -12.70 8.63 12.33
C THR A 104 -13.42 7.31 12.60
N SER A 105 -14.72 7.33 12.92
CA SER A 105 -15.50 6.12 13.13
C SER A 105 -15.78 5.40 11.81
N GLY A 106 -15.42 4.11 11.74
CA GLY A 106 -15.61 3.26 10.56
C GLY A 106 -14.31 2.58 10.10
N ALA A 107 -14.40 1.36 9.56
CA ALA A 107 -13.24 0.57 9.11
C ALA A 107 -12.63 1.05 7.77
N ASP A 108 -13.20 2.11 7.23
CA ASP A 108 -13.01 2.69 5.90
C ASP A 108 -12.63 4.17 5.95
N ARG A 109 -12.51 4.72 7.16
CA ARG A 109 -11.96 6.05 7.45
C ARG A 109 -10.57 5.93 8.06
N TYR A 110 -9.76 6.95 7.84
CA TYR A 110 -8.45 7.09 8.47
C TYR A 110 -8.49 8.11 9.60
N ASP A 111 -7.81 7.76 10.68
CA ASP A 111 -7.42 8.73 11.70
C ASP A 111 -6.22 9.53 11.16
N PRO A 112 -6.25 10.87 11.13
CA PRO A 112 -5.10 11.67 10.71
C PRO A 112 -3.83 11.37 11.52
N ALA A 113 -3.94 11.00 12.81
CA ALA A 113 -2.80 10.62 13.64
C ALA A 113 -2.21 9.24 13.30
N TYR A 114 -2.87 8.46 12.43
CA TYR A 114 -2.30 7.22 11.93
C TYR A 114 -1.10 7.46 11.00
N PHE A 115 -1.01 8.63 10.36
CA PHE A 115 0.02 8.93 9.39
C PHE A 115 1.04 9.93 9.92
N ASP A 116 2.30 9.73 9.54
CA ASP A 116 3.41 10.62 9.88
C ASP A 116 3.58 11.76 8.85
N GLU A 117 3.10 11.55 7.62
CA GLU A 117 3.05 12.56 6.58
C GLU A 117 1.74 12.42 5.80
N ILE A 118 1.05 13.53 5.55
CA ILE A 118 -0.10 13.61 4.65
C ILE A 118 0.11 14.78 3.71
N LYS A 119 0.04 14.55 2.40
CA LYS A 119 0.19 15.61 1.38
C LYS A 119 -0.86 15.51 0.29
N PRO A 120 -1.28 16.63 -0.33
CA PRO A 120 -2.16 16.60 -1.50
C PRO A 120 -1.54 15.79 -2.64
N ALA A 121 -2.31 14.89 -3.26
CA ALA A 121 -1.80 14.09 -4.38
C ALA A 121 -1.56 14.96 -5.63
N VAL A 122 -2.31 16.05 -5.80
CA VAL A 122 -2.20 17.00 -6.93
C VAL A 122 -0.85 17.72 -6.98
N ASP A 123 -0.15 17.78 -5.86
CA ASP A 123 1.20 18.36 -5.74
C ASP A 123 2.27 17.49 -6.39
N PHE A 124 1.92 16.27 -6.82
CA PHE A 124 2.86 15.28 -7.32
C PHE A 124 2.49 14.79 -8.72
N GLN A 125 3.52 14.44 -9.47
CA GLN A 125 3.41 13.74 -10.74
C GLN A 125 4.10 12.38 -10.63
N VAL A 126 3.39 11.35 -11.04
CA VAL A 126 3.96 10.01 -11.17
C VAL A 126 4.67 9.86 -12.52
N LYS A 127 5.82 9.18 -12.52
CA LYS A 127 6.60 8.82 -13.72
C LYS A 127 6.93 7.34 -13.69
N LYS A 128 7.07 6.75 -14.89
CA LYS A 128 7.42 5.35 -15.18
C LYS A 128 6.35 4.29 -14.87
N ILE A 129 5.26 4.69 -14.22
CA ILE A 129 4.02 3.91 -14.17
C ILE A 129 2.87 4.77 -14.68
N ASP A 130 1.78 4.13 -15.08
CA ASP A 130 0.57 4.83 -15.51
C ASP A 130 -0.05 5.64 -14.36
N HIS A 131 -0.77 6.72 -14.69
CA HIS A 131 -1.45 7.55 -13.69
C HIS A 131 -2.94 7.26 -13.68
N HIS A 132 -3.42 6.55 -12.67
CA HIS A 132 -4.83 6.21 -12.49
C HIS A 132 -5.49 7.13 -11.47
N ARG A 133 -6.53 7.84 -11.92
CA ARG A 133 -7.34 8.75 -11.11
C ARG A 133 -8.82 8.55 -11.41
N ARG A 134 -9.65 8.95 -10.45
CA ARG A 134 -11.09 9.07 -10.62
C ARG A 134 -11.50 10.50 -10.29
N ASP A 135 -12.20 11.13 -11.23
CA ASP A 135 -12.82 12.43 -11.01
C ASP A 135 -13.95 12.31 -9.98
N GLY A 136 -14.15 13.36 -9.19
CA GLY A 136 -15.15 13.39 -8.14
C GLY A 136 -14.94 14.56 -7.19
N ILE A 137 -15.57 14.48 -6.02
CA ILE A 137 -15.43 15.50 -4.98
C ILE A 137 -14.40 15.09 -3.91
N GLY A 138 -13.81 16.10 -3.28
CA GLY A 138 -12.81 15.97 -2.23
C GLY A 138 -11.38 16.10 -2.75
N CYS A 139 -10.42 16.10 -1.84
CA CYS A 139 -9.00 16.20 -2.16
C CYS A 139 -8.31 14.84 -2.05
N PRO A 140 -7.87 14.22 -3.15
CA PRO A 140 -7.01 13.05 -3.06
C PRO A 140 -5.69 13.38 -2.35
N LEU A 141 -5.30 12.50 -1.44
CA LEU A 141 -4.13 12.63 -0.57
C LEU A 141 -3.22 11.42 -0.72
N LYS A 142 -1.93 11.70 -0.57
CA LYS A 142 -0.89 10.71 -0.30
C LYS A 142 -0.62 10.70 1.20
N ALA A 143 -0.97 9.62 1.87
CA ALA A 143 -0.70 9.45 3.29
C ALA A 143 0.40 8.40 3.50
N LEU A 144 1.40 8.71 4.32
CA LEU A 144 2.56 7.88 4.60
C LEU A 144 2.73 7.70 6.10
N ARG A 145 3.10 6.48 6.49
CA ARG A 145 3.50 6.12 7.83
C ARG A 145 4.80 5.32 7.78
N GLU A 146 5.73 5.64 8.65
CA GLU A 146 6.94 4.87 8.88
C GLU A 146 6.59 3.51 9.47
N ASN A 147 7.09 2.44 8.85
CA ASN A 147 6.88 1.09 9.36
C ASN A 147 7.90 0.78 10.46
N THR A 148 7.65 1.30 11.66
CA THR A 148 8.48 1.05 12.85
C THR A 148 7.91 -0.06 13.73
N GLY A 149 6.92 -0.83 13.25
CA GLY A 149 6.29 -1.90 14.01
C GLY A 149 5.47 -1.42 15.20
N ARG A 150 4.77 -0.28 15.07
CA ARG A 150 3.95 0.32 16.13
C ARG A 150 2.72 -0.55 16.43
N ASP A 151 2.18 -1.19 15.41
CA ASP A 151 1.09 -2.18 15.52
C ASP A 151 1.57 -3.57 15.10
N PRO A 152 1.14 -4.66 15.76
CA PRO A 152 1.60 -6.01 15.41
C PRO A 152 1.35 -6.41 13.95
N ILE A 153 0.32 -5.85 13.30
CA ILE A 153 -0.01 -6.14 11.89
C ILE A 153 1.02 -5.55 10.93
N GLU A 154 1.78 -4.53 11.34
CA GLU A 154 2.75 -3.83 10.48
C GLU A 154 3.94 -4.70 10.07
N SER A 155 4.20 -5.78 10.79
CA SER A 155 5.15 -6.84 10.38
C SER A 155 4.79 -7.49 9.03
N TYR A 156 3.54 -7.37 8.58
CA TYR A 156 3.10 -7.81 7.25
C TYR A 156 2.90 -6.65 6.27
N TYR A 157 3.33 -5.44 6.58
CA TYR A 157 3.39 -4.35 5.59
C TYR A 157 4.82 -4.16 5.08
N PRO A 158 5.02 -3.53 3.90
CA PRO A 158 6.35 -3.20 3.41
C PRO A 158 7.16 -2.42 4.46
N PRO A 159 8.40 -2.81 4.77
CA PRO A 159 9.23 -2.14 5.77
C PRO A 159 9.68 -0.73 5.34
N GLU A 160 9.63 -0.41 4.04
CA GLU A 160 10.07 0.88 3.51
C GLU A 160 9.12 2.02 3.89
N ALA A 161 7.82 1.75 3.86
CA ALA A 161 6.75 2.66 4.27
C ALA A 161 5.39 1.96 4.16
N ILE A 162 4.46 2.40 5.00
CA ILE A 162 3.04 2.13 4.86
C ILE A 162 2.42 3.35 4.17
N THR A 163 2.12 3.26 2.88
CA THR A 163 1.42 4.32 2.16
C THR A 163 -0.05 3.97 1.93
N ARG A 164 -0.92 4.97 1.95
CA ARG A 164 -2.35 4.83 1.68
C ARG A 164 -2.84 5.97 0.80
N GLU A 165 -3.68 5.61 -0.14
CA GLU A 165 -4.55 6.54 -0.84
C GLU A 165 -5.73 6.92 0.09
N ALA A 166 -5.95 8.22 0.24
CA ALA A 166 -7.07 8.76 0.99
C ALA A 166 -7.67 9.94 0.22
N THR A 167 -8.91 10.29 0.53
CA THR A 167 -9.52 11.54 0.06
C THR A 167 -10.07 12.31 1.23
N ALA A 168 -9.66 13.57 1.39
CA ALA A 168 -10.24 14.48 2.36
C ALA A 168 -11.56 15.05 1.84
N VAL A 169 -12.60 14.99 2.67
CA VAL A 169 -13.91 15.58 2.40
C VAL A 169 -14.30 16.47 3.58
N ILE A 170 -14.74 17.70 3.29
CA ILE A 170 -15.18 18.70 4.26
C ILE A 170 -16.71 18.83 4.26
N HIS A 171 -17.29 18.91 5.45
CA HIS A 171 -18.70 19.08 5.70
C HIS A 171 -18.91 20.36 6.54
N PRO A 172 -19.37 21.46 5.91
CA PRO A 172 -19.69 22.69 6.63
C PRO A 172 -20.88 22.47 7.58
N GLY A 173 -20.70 22.83 8.84
CA GLY A 173 -21.73 22.80 9.88
C GLY A 173 -22.31 24.17 10.20
N PRO A 174 -23.21 24.25 11.19
CA PRO A 174 -23.84 25.51 11.60
C PRO A 174 -22.84 26.45 12.28
N VAL A 175 -23.16 27.75 12.26
CA VAL A 175 -22.48 28.77 13.06
C VAL A 175 -23.21 28.91 14.39
N ARG A 176 -22.49 28.81 15.51
CA ARG A 176 -22.98 29.01 16.88
C ARG A 176 -21.97 29.82 17.68
N ASP A 177 -22.44 30.82 18.41
CA ASP A 177 -21.59 31.69 19.24
C ASP A 177 -20.38 32.29 18.50
N GLY A 178 -20.57 32.64 17.22
CA GLY A 178 -19.51 33.19 16.35
C GLY A 178 -18.49 32.14 15.84
N LYS A 179 -18.73 30.85 16.09
CA LYS A 179 -17.87 29.74 15.62
C LYS A 179 -18.61 28.87 14.62
N GLN A 180 -17.99 28.60 13.47
CA GLN A 180 -18.53 27.67 12.48
C GLN A 180 -18.01 26.26 12.76
N SER A 181 -18.92 25.30 12.92
CA SER A 181 -18.54 23.89 13.00
C SER A 181 -18.13 23.37 11.62
N VAL A 182 -17.05 22.58 11.57
CA VAL A 182 -16.55 21.96 10.34
C VAL A 182 -16.17 20.53 10.65
N GLU A 183 -16.68 19.58 9.86
CA GLU A 183 -16.30 18.18 9.97
C GLU A 183 -15.48 17.75 8.76
N ILE A 184 -14.44 16.95 8.99
CA ILE A 184 -13.55 16.44 7.93
C ILE A 184 -13.48 14.92 8.02
N GLU A 185 -13.54 14.25 6.87
CA GLU A 185 -13.38 12.80 6.73
C GLU A 185 -12.15 12.50 5.86
N LEU A 186 -11.32 11.54 6.29
CA LEU A 186 -10.25 10.98 5.47
C LEU A 186 -10.68 9.59 5.00
N LEU A 187 -11.19 9.49 3.78
CA LEU A 187 -11.83 8.27 3.26
C LEU A 187 -10.84 7.39 2.49
N CYS A 188 -10.85 6.08 2.76
CA CYS A 188 -10.11 5.11 1.95
C CYS A 188 -10.79 4.91 0.60
N THR A 189 -10.13 5.33 -0.49
CA THR A 189 -10.70 5.29 -1.85
C THR A 189 -10.74 3.89 -2.46
N LEU A 190 -10.08 2.91 -1.84
CA LEU A 190 -10.23 1.49 -2.19
C LEU A 190 -11.52 0.87 -1.63
N LYS A 191 -12.15 1.52 -0.64
CA LYS A 191 -13.42 1.09 -0.02
C LYS A 191 -14.60 1.99 -0.39
N HIS A 192 -14.33 3.26 -0.69
CA HIS A 192 -15.34 4.25 -1.06
C HIS A 192 -15.28 4.62 -2.53
N ARG A 193 -16.41 4.42 -3.23
CA ARG A 193 -16.62 4.93 -4.58
C ARG A 193 -17.29 6.30 -4.57
N ASP A 194 -18.25 6.47 -3.69
CA ASP A 194 -19.10 7.64 -3.57
C ASP A 194 -19.10 8.14 -2.13
N VAL A 195 -19.50 9.38 -1.92
CA VAL A 195 -19.66 10.00 -0.61
C VAL A 195 -20.90 10.88 -0.60
N THR A 196 -21.60 10.92 0.54
CA THR A 196 -22.74 11.81 0.71
C THR A 196 -22.31 13.18 1.25
N VAL A 197 -22.49 14.22 0.46
CA VAL A 197 -22.22 15.62 0.84
C VAL A 197 -23.48 16.46 0.60
N LEU A 198 -23.89 17.24 1.60
CA LEU A 198 -25.09 18.08 1.55
C LEU A 198 -26.36 17.32 1.10
N GLY A 199 -26.48 16.05 1.50
CA GLY A 199 -27.61 15.18 1.17
C GLY A 199 -27.59 14.60 -0.25
N LYS A 200 -26.54 14.84 -1.04
CA LYS A 200 -26.35 14.25 -2.37
C LYS A 200 -25.25 13.20 -2.34
N ASN A 201 -25.47 12.08 -3.02
CA ASN A 201 -24.44 11.07 -3.23
C ASN A 201 -23.64 11.46 -4.47
N GLU A 202 -22.35 11.74 -4.29
CA GLU A 202 -21.45 12.22 -5.33
C GLU A 202 -20.25 11.26 -5.46
N PRO A 203 -19.68 11.09 -6.67
CA PRO A 203 -18.45 10.31 -6.83
C PRO A 203 -17.32 10.89 -5.98
N LEU A 204 -16.61 10.03 -5.25
CA LEU A 204 -15.45 10.43 -4.45
C LEU A 204 -14.22 10.52 -5.37
N ALA A 205 -13.55 11.67 -5.37
CA ALA A 205 -12.29 11.83 -6.08
C ALA A 205 -11.26 10.82 -5.56
N ALA A 206 -10.39 10.29 -6.42
CA ALA A 206 -9.35 9.38 -6.00
C ALA A 206 -8.10 9.48 -6.86
N ASP A 207 -6.95 9.27 -6.24
CA ASP A 207 -5.68 9.01 -6.91
C ASP A 207 -5.13 7.67 -6.43
N TYR A 208 -5.02 6.71 -7.35
CA TYR A 208 -4.62 5.34 -7.02
C TYR A 208 -3.11 5.10 -7.19
N SER A 209 -2.40 6.05 -7.80
CA SER A 209 -1.01 5.86 -8.25
C SER A 209 -0.01 6.60 -7.36
N ILE A 210 -0.33 7.78 -6.84
CA ILE A 210 0.62 8.63 -6.10
C ILE A 210 1.09 7.95 -4.81
N ALA A 211 0.19 7.38 -4.02
CA ALA A 211 0.56 6.67 -2.78
C ALA A 211 1.41 5.43 -3.04
N LEU A 212 1.10 4.66 -4.09
CA LEU A 212 1.91 3.51 -4.50
C LEU A 212 3.28 3.95 -5.00
N ALA A 213 3.35 4.97 -5.86
CA ALA A 213 4.60 5.52 -6.38
C ALA A 213 5.52 6.02 -5.26
N ALA A 214 4.95 6.63 -4.22
CA ALA A 214 5.71 7.08 -3.05
C ALA A 214 6.38 5.92 -2.30
N MET A 215 5.66 4.82 -2.10
CA MET A 215 6.23 3.60 -1.50
C MET A 215 7.32 3.01 -2.40
N LEU A 216 7.07 2.90 -3.70
CA LEU A 216 8.03 2.39 -4.68
C LEU A 216 9.30 3.24 -4.75
N GLU A 217 9.19 4.55 -4.59
CA GLU A 217 10.35 5.44 -4.54
C GLU A 217 11.20 5.21 -3.29
N ARG A 218 10.60 4.90 -2.13
CA ARG A 218 11.37 4.50 -0.94
C ARG A 218 12.02 3.14 -1.10
N ALA A 219 11.38 2.25 -1.85
CA ALA A 219 11.92 0.94 -2.21
C ALA A 219 13.01 0.99 -3.30
N LYS A 220 13.36 2.17 -3.84
CA LYS A 220 14.33 2.27 -4.96
C LYS A 220 15.73 1.77 -4.61
N ASP A 221 16.17 1.96 -3.37
CA ASP A 221 17.52 1.61 -2.94
C ASP A 221 17.67 0.08 -2.74
N LEU A 222 16.54 -0.64 -2.63
CA LEU A 222 16.50 -2.10 -2.67
C LEU A 222 16.90 -2.65 -4.04
N SER A 223 16.55 -1.95 -5.12
CA SER A 223 16.69 -2.45 -6.49
C SER A 223 18.14 -2.64 -6.97
N LYS A 224 19.14 -2.25 -6.19
CA LYS A 224 20.57 -2.38 -6.58
C LYS A 224 21.35 -3.35 -5.70
N SER A 225 21.08 -3.41 -4.40
CA SER A 225 21.75 -4.34 -3.48
C SER A 225 21.00 -5.66 -3.36
N GLU A 226 19.66 -5.66 -3.37
CA GLU A 226 18.89 -6.89 -3.14
C GLU A 226 18.93 -7.87 -4.29
N PHE A 227 19.08 -7.43 -5.55
CA PHE A 227 19.24 -8.37 -6.67
C PHE A 227 20.48 -9.24 -6.53
N ALA A 228 21.55 -8.70 -5.94
CA ALA A 228 22.73 -9.49 -5.60
C ALA A 228 22.42 -10.41 -4.39
N ASP A 229 21.70 -9.91 -3.38
CA ASP A 229 21.33 -10.69 -2.18
C ASP A 229 20.33 -11.83 -2.48
N LEU A 230 19.48 -11.71 -3.51
CA LEU A 230 18.55 -12.75 -3.97
C LEU A 230 19.25 -13.98 -4.56
N LEU A 231 20.57 -13.90 -4.77
CA LEU A 231 21.43 -15.00 -5.16
C LEU A 231 22.33 -15.50 -4.03
N THR A 232 22.37 -14.81 -2.88
CA THR A 232 23.23 -15.23 -1.77
C THR A 232 22.52 -16.23 -0.88
N PRO A 233 23.25 -17.20 -0.29
CA PRO A 233 22.69 -18.13 0.69
C PRO A 233 22.22 -17.46 1.98
N THR A 234 22.73 -16.26 2.29
CA THR A 234 22.40 -15.45 3.48
C THR A 234 21.93 -14.07 3.03
N PRO A 235 20.68 -13.97 2.54
CA PRO A 235 20.14 -12.71 2.04
C PRO A 235 19.98 -11.72 3.21
N GLY A 236 20.07 -10.42 2.92
CA GLY A 236 19.79 -9.37 3.91
C GLY A 236 18.31 -9.28 4.33
N ARG A 237 17.43 -10.04 3.66
CA ARG A 237 15.99 -10.10 3.94
C ARG A 237 15.45 -11.51 4.01
N ASP A 238 14.62 -11.73 5.01
CA ASP A 238 13.86 -12.96 5.15
C ASP A 238 12.68 -12.99 4.16
N PRO A 239 12.29 -14.18 3.68
CA PRO A 239 11.07 -14.32 2.90
C PRO A 239 9.87 -13.82 3.68
N GLN A 240 9.01 -13.03 3.05
CA GLN A 240 7.92 -12.35 3.74
C GLN A 240 6.73 -12.09 2.80
N LEU A 241 5.54 -12.32 3.33
CA LEU A 241 4.26 -11.92 2.73
C LEU A 241 3.90 -10.51 3.19
N TYR A 242 3.68 -9.63 2.22
CA TYR A 242 3.33 -8.22 2.43
C TYR A 242 1.92 -7.91 1.92
N LEU A 243 1.12 -7.26 2.77
CA LEU A 243 -0.16 -6.68 2.40
C LEU A 243 0.11 -5.29 1.82
N MET A 244 -0.42 -4.98 0.64
CA MET A 244 -0.21 -3.67 0.02
C MET A 244 -1.28 -2.64 0.41
N GLU A 245 -2.36 -3.08 1.07
CA GLU A 245 -3.47 -2.27 1.56
C GLU A 245 -3.94 -2.79 2.94
N ARG A 246 -4.84 -2.07 3.63
CA ARG A 246 -5.47 -2.60 4.85
C ARG A 246 -6.33 -3.81 4.48
N TYR A 247 -6.26 -4.86 5.29
CA TYR A 247 -7.09 -6.05 5.09
C TYR A 247 -8.58 -5.68 4.98
N ASP A 248 -9.25 -6.23 3.97
CA ASP A 248 -10.68 -6.13 3.79
C ASP A 248 -11.32 -7.53 3.85
N PRO A 249 -12.24 -7.81 4.80
CA PRO A 249 -12.85 -9.14 4.95
C PRO A 249 -13.71 -9.55 3.74
N LYS A 250 -14.06 -8.62 2.85
CA LYS A 250 -14.93 -8.87 1.69
C LYS A 250 -14.16 -9.09 0.38
N LYS A 251 -12.88 -8.72 0.32
CA LYS A 251 -12.06 -8.78 -0.90
C LYS A 251 -11.20 -10.03 -0.95
N GLU A 252 -11.14 -10.69 -2.09
CA GLU A 252 -10.29 -11.88 -2.27
C GLU A 252 -8.79 -11.49 -2.27
N PRO A 253 -7.93 -12.11 -1.45
CA PRO A 253 -6.49 -11.93 -1.56
C PRO A 253 -5.98 -12.37 -2.93
N LEU A 254 -5.28 -11.47 -3.63
CA LEU A 254 -4.49 -11.75 -4.82
C LEU A 254 -3.01 -11.74 -4.43
N ILE A 255 -2.44 -12.93 -4.25
CA ILE A 255 -1.02 -13.08 -3.87
C ILE A 255 -0.17 -13.14 -5.13
N MET A 256 0.70 -12.15 -5.31
CA MET A 256 1.63 -12.07 -6.42
C MET A 256 3.00 -12.64 -6.01
N ILE A 257 3.49 -13.63 -6.77
CA ILE A 257 4.72 -14.37 -6.50
C ILE A 257 5.68 -14.22 -7.67
N HIS A 258 6.81 -13.53 -7.43
CA HIS A 258 7.81 -13.23 -8.45
C HIS A 258 8.66 -14.45 -8.85
N GLY A 259 9.42 -14.31 -9.94
CA GLY A 259 10.29 -15.35 -10.50
C GLY A 259 11.70 -15.35 -9.93
N LEU A 260 12.58 -16.13 -10.56
CA LEU A 260 14.02 -16.16 -10.27
C LEU A 260 14.67 -14.81 -10.59
N LEU A 261 15.64 -14.38 -9.76
CA LEU A 261 16.36 -13.11 -9.93
C LEU A 261 15.45 -11.88 -9.97
N ASP A 262 14.35 -11.94 -9.24
CA ASP A 262 13.31 -10.92 -9.26
C ASP A 262 12.85 -10.57 -7.83
N SER A 263 12.12 -9.47 -7.68
CA SER A 263 11.53 -8.99 -6.42
C SER A 263 10.06 -8.60 -6.64
N PRO A 264 9.29 -8.31 -5.57
CA PRO A 264 7.95 -7.74 -5.71
C PRO A 264 7.85 -6.50 -6.59
N LEU A 265 8.94 -5.77 -6.81
CA LEU A 265 8.96 -4.54 -7.58
C LEU A 265 8.59 -4.74 -9.06
N THR A 266 8.75 -5.93 -9.64
CA THR A 266 8.28 -6.20 -11.02
C THR A 266 6.77 -6.16 -11.16
N TRP A 267 6.04 -6.32 -10.05
CA TRP A 267 4.60 -6.18 -10.04
C TRP A 267 4.14 -4.73 -9.90
N ALA A 268 5.02 -3.73 -9.87
CA ALA A 268 4.66 -2.34 -9.63
C ALA A 268 3.61 -1.81 -10.62
N GLU A 269 3.87 -1.90 -11.93
CA GLU A 269 2.93 -1.45 -12.96
C GLU A 269 1.63 -2.25 -12.89
N LEU A 270 1.70 -3.57 -12.82
CA LEU A 270 0.50 -4.39 -12.76
C LEU A 270 -0.33 -4.12 -11.49
N THR A 271 0.32 -3.91 -10.34
CA THR A 271 -0.36 -3.52 -9.09
C THR A 271 -1.07 -2.19 -9.27
N ASN A 272 -0.42 -1.23 -9.91
CA ASN A 272 -0.99 0.07 -10.23
C ASN A 272 -2.19 -0.06 -11.18
N THR A 273 -2.06 -0.81 -12.28
CA THR A 273 -3.15 -1.06 -13.24
C THR A 273 -4.35 -1.75 -12.58
N LEU A 274 -4.11 -2.76 -11.73
CA LEU A 274 -5.18 -3.47 -11.02
C LEU A 274 -5.90 -2.58 -10.02
N ARG A 275 -5.17 -1.69 -9.33
CA ARG A 275 -5.76 -0.66 -8.48
C ARG A 275 -6.51 0.40 -9.29
N GLY A 276 -6.08 0.71 -10.50
CA GLY A 276 -6.77 1.63 -11.39
C GLY A 276 -8.09 1.07 -11.97
N ASN A 277 -8.24 -0.25 -12.02
CA ASN A 277 -9.44 -0.91 -12.55
C ASN A 277 -10.51 -1.11 -11.48
N ASP A 278 -11.70 -0.56 -11.69
CA ASP A 278 -12.80 -0.60 -10.72
C ASP A 278 -13.23 -2.02 -10.34
N GLU A 279 -13.49 -2.89 -11.32
CA GLU A 279 -13.98 -4.26 -11.08
C GLU A 279 -12.95 -5.11 -10.31
N LEU A 280 -11.67 -4.96 -10.66
CA LEU A 280 -10.59 -5.71 -10.03
C LEU A 280 -10.28 -5.15 -8.63
N ARG A 281 -10.31 -3.83 -8.45
CA ARG A 281 -10.12 -3.18 -7.16
C ARG A 281 -11.25 -3.50 -6.18
N GLU A 282 -12.50 -3.64 -6.63
CA GLU A 282 -13.61 -4.05 -5.77
C GLU A 282 -13.52 -5.52 -5.37
N ARG A 283 -12.95 -6.36 -6.24
CA ARG A 283 -12.86 -7.81 -5.99
C ARG A 283 -11.62 -8.25 -5.22
N TYR A 284 -10.46 -7.69 -5.54
CA TYR A 284 -9.17 -8.20 -5.08
C TYR A 284 -8.45 -7.22 -4.16
N GLN A 285 -7.85 -7.76 -3.10
CA GLN A 285 -6.85 -7.05 -2.29
C GLN A 285 -5.45 -7.60 -2.60
N ILE A 286 -4.49 -6.73 -2.88
CA ILE A 286 -3.20 -7.13 -3.48
C ILE A 286 -2.17 -7.40 -2.38
N TRP A 287 -1.60 -8.60 -2.38
CA TRP A 287 -0.49 -8.98 -1.51
C TRP A 287 0.71 -9.43 -2.33
N HIS A 288 1.92 -9.13 -1.87
CA HIS A 288 3.16 -9.50 -2.53
C HIS A 288 3.95 -10.49 -1.68
N TYR A 289 4.55 -11.51 -2.29
CA TYR A 289 5.48 -12.40 -1.59
C TYR A 289 6.91 -12.17 -2.07
N LEU A 290 7.78 -11.75 -1.15
CA LEU A 290 9.22 -11.70 -1.33
C LEU A 290 9.83 -13.02 -0.86
N TYR A 291 10.73 -13.61 -1.65
CA TYR A 291 11.53 -14.74 -1.21
C TYR A 291 12.90 -14.77 -1.89
N ASN A 292 13.87 -15.37 -1.22
CA ASN A 292 15.19 -15.60 -1.80
C ASN A 292 15.10 -16.63 -2.92
N THR A 293 15.46 -16.21 -4.13
CA THR A 293 15.34 -17.05 -5.33
C THR A 293 16.42 -18.13 -5.43
N SER A 294 17.51 -18.02 -4.66
CA SER A 294 18.51 -19.08 -4.53
C SER A 294 18.06 -20.25 -3.64
N ALA A 295 17.02 -20.06 -2.83
CA ALA A 295 16.49 -21.11 -1.97
C ALA A 295 15.64 -22.12 -2.76
N PRO A 296 15.60 -23.41 -2.37
CA PRO A 296 14.73 -24.39 -3.01
C PRO A 296 13.26 -23.94 -3.02
N GLY A 297 12.58 -24.03 -4.17
CA GLY A 297 11.21 -23.52 -4.32
C GLY A 297 10.21 -24.10 -3.30
N LEU A 298 10.34 -25.38 -2.93
CA LEU A 298 9.51 -26.00 -1.91
C LEU A 298 9.76 -25.44 -0.50
N TYR A 299 11.00 -25.03 -0.20
CA TYR A 299 11.33 -24.39 1.06
C TYR A 299 10.69 -23.00 1.15
N SER A 300 10.83 -22.18 0.10
CA SER A 300 10.16 -20.88 0.01
C SER A 300 8.64 -21.01 0.05
N GLY A 301 8.09 -22.06 -0.55
CA GLY A 301 6.68 -22.42 -0.48
C GLY A 301 6.19 -22.78 0.92
N ARG A 302 6.98 -23.57 1.68
CA ARG A 302 6.70 -23.90 3.08
C ARG A 302 6.59 -22.64 3.95
N ILE A 303 7.50 -21.69 3.76
CA ILE A 303 7.49 -20.42 4.51
C ILE A 303 6.22 -19.63 4.18
N LEU A 304 5.91 -19.43 2.90
CA LEU A 304 4.69 -18.74 2.46
C LEU A 304 3.43 -19.39 3.05
N ARG A 305 3.31 -20.73 2.96
CA ARG A 305 2.17 -21.47 3.52
C ARG A 305 2.04 -21.28 5.03
N THR A 306 3.17 -21.19 5.74
CA THR A 306 3.18 -20.95 7.20
C THR A 306 2.73 -19.53 7.52
N GLN A 307 3.34 -18.52 6.90
CA GLN A 307 2.98 -17.12 7.10
C GLN A 307 1.52 -16.82 6.73
N TYR A 308 1.04 -17.38 5.62
CA TYR A 308 -0.35 -17.22 5.19
C TYR A 308 -1.33 -17.82 6.22
N ARG A 309 -1.03 -19.00 6.78
CA ARG A 309 -1.86 -19.62 7.85
C ARG A 309 -1.86 -18.79 9.13
N GLU A 310 -0.72 -18.24 9.51
CA GLU A 310 -0.60 -17.38 10.69
C GLU A 310 -1.35 -16.06 10.51
N LEU A 311 -1.16 -15.43 9.36
CA LEU A 311 -1.86 -14.20 8.99
C LEU A 311 -3.38 -14.42 8.96
N ARG A 312 -3.85 -15.52 8.35
CA ARG A 312 -5.28 -15.89 8.34
C ARG A 312 -5.84 -16.03 9.74
N ARG A 313 -5.13 -16.70 10.66
CA ARG A 313 -5.56 -16.85 12.05
C ARG A 313 -5.63 -15.51 12.80
N LYS A 314 -4.77 -14.55 12.43
CA LYS A 314 -4.73 -13.22 13.03
C LYS A 314 -5.83 -12.30 12.50
N LEU A 315 -6.12 -12.38 11.20
CA LEU A 315 -7.10 -11.51 10.52
C LEU A 315 -8.53 -12.02 10.64
N ASP A 316 -8.74 -13.33 10.55
CA ASP A 316 -10.05 -13.98 10.60
C ASP A 316 -10.00 -15.20 11.53
N PRO A 317 -9.95 -15.00 12.87
CA PRO A 317 -9.87 -16.11 13.82
C PRO A 317 -11.08 -17.06 13.75
N SER A 318 -12.26 -16.55 13.34
CA SER A 318 -13.50 -17.33 13.20
C SER A 318 -13.62 -18.06 11.87
N LEU A 319 -12.70 -17.84 10.93
CA LEU A 319 -12.72 -18.42 9.58
C LEU A 319 -14.03 -18.11 8.81
N SER A 320 -14.60 -16.93 9.05
CA SER A 320 -15.90 -16.50 8.52
C SER A 320 -15.78 -15.49 7.39
N ASP A 321 -14.63 -14.87 7.20
CA ASP A 321 -14.46 -13.81 6.21
C ASP A 321 -14.52 -14.40 4.79
N PRO A 322 -15.34 -13.83 3.89
CA PRO A 322 -15.32 -14.19 2.47
C PRO A 322 -13.92 -14.14 1.84
N ALA A 323 -13.12 -13.15 2.24
CA ALA A 323 -11.73 -12.99 1.83
C ALA A 323 -10.86 -14.23 2.12
N MET A 324 -11.15 -14.96 3.21
CA MET A 324 -10.33 -16.09 3.65
C MET A 324 -10.87 -17.44 3.19
N GLN A 325 -11.92 -17.45 2.36
CA GLN A 325 -12.50 -18.64 1.73
C GLN A 325 -11.94 -18.90 0.33
N ARG A 326 -11.40 -17.86 -0.33
CA ARG A 326 -10.78 -17.95 -1.66
C ARG A 326 -9.51 -17.12 -1.68
N THR A 327 -8.53 -17.55 -2.46
CA THR A 327 -7.30 -16.79 -2.67
C THR A 327 -6.80 -17.09 -4.07
N THR A 328 -6.56 -16.03 -4.82
CA THR A 328 -6.03 -16.11 -6.18
C THR A 328 -4.51 -15.94 -6.11
N LEU A 329 -3.80 -16.80 -6.84
CA LEU A 329 -2.34 -16.72 -6.95
C LEU A 329 -1.98 -16.24 -8.36
N LEU A 330 -1.22 -15.15 -8.45
CA LEU A 330 -0.59 -14.69 -9.68
C LEU A 330 0.90 -14.96 -9.61
N THR A 331 1.44 -15.67 -10.59
CA THR A 331 2.80 -16.20 -10.48
C THR A 331 3.57 -16.03 -11.77
N HIS A 332 4.88 -15.78 -11.65
CA HIS A 332 5.79 -15.76 -12.79
C HIS A 332 6.90 -16.81 -12.63
N SER A 333 7.15 -17.61 -13.67
CA SER A 333 8.27 -18.57 -13.75
C SER A 333 8.40 -19.44 -12.49
N MET A 334 9.54 -19.36 -11.77
CA MET A 334 9.78 -20.11 -10.52
C MET A 334 8.75 -19.83 -9.41
N GLY A 335 8.12 -18.65 -9.41
CA GLY A 335 7.01 -18.33 -8.51
C GLY A 335 5.83 -19.30 -8.67
N GLY A 336 5.66 -19.92 -9.84
CA GLY A 336 4.66 -20.97 -10.07
C GLY A 336 4.96 -22.26 -9.29
N ILE A 337 6.23 -22.60 -9.09
CA ILE A 337 6.66 -23.75 -8.28
C ILE A 337 6.36 -23.46 -6.80
N VAL A 338 6.66 -22.24 -6.34
CA VAL A 338 6.33 -21.77 -4.97
C VAL A 338 4.82 -21.81 -4.76
N ALA A 339 4.02 -21.28 -5.69
CA ALA A 339 2.56 -21.33 -5.62
C ALA A 339 1.98 -22.75 -5.63
N ARG A 340 2.60 -23.66 -6.38
CA ARG A 340 2.15 -25.06 -6.44
C ARG A 340 2.15 -25.70 -5.06
N SER A 341 3.10 -25.28 -4.20
CA SER A 341 3.15 -25.71 -2.80
C SER A 341 1.99 -25.22 -1.95
N LEU A 342 1.19 -24.22 -2.37
CA LEU A 342 0.00 -23.78 -1.64
C LEU A 342 -1.24 -24.57 -2.06
N ILE A 343 -1.38 -24.85 -3.36
CA ILE A 343 -2.59 -25.43 -3.97
C ILE A 343 -2.55 -26.96 -4.10
N THR A 344 -1.38 -27.58 -3.87
CA THR A 344 -1.24 -29.04 -3.92
C THR A 344 -1.14 -29.60 -2.51
N ASP A 345 -1.89 -30.67 -2.26
CA ASP A 345 -1.62 -31.59 -1.16
C ASP A 345 -0.89 -32.82 -1.73
N PRO A 346 0.44 -32.90 -1.59
CA PRO A 346 1.21 -33.96 -2.23
C PRO A 346 1.17 -35.29 -1.46
N GLY A 347 0.62 -35.32 -0.24
CA GLY A 347 0.89 -36.44 0.69
C GLY A 347 2.39 -36.71 0.77
N ASP A 348 2.78 -37.98 0.57
CA ASP A 348 4.18 -38.40 0.61
C ASP A 348 4.90 -38.28 -0.75
N ALA A 349 4.23 -37.86 -1.82
CA ALA A 349 4.80 -37.88 -3.17
C ALA A 349 6.07 -37.03 -3.31
N PHE A 350 6.15 -35.89 -2.63
CA PHE A 350 7.37 -35.07 -2.63
C PHE A 350 8.50 -35.71 -1.82
N TRP A 351 8.15 -36.44 -0.76
CA TRP A 351 9.10 -37.17 0.06
C TRP A 351 9.72 -38.34 -0.73
N GLU A 352 8.89 -39.16 -1.34
CA GLU A 352 9.30 -40.30 -2.16
C GLU A 352 10.15 -39.89 -3.37
N ALA A 353 9.89 -38.70 -3.94
CA ALA A 353 10.69 -38.16 -5.04
C ALA A 353 12.06 -37.63 -4.60
N GLY A 354 12.16 -37.08 -3.38
CA GLY A 354 13.36 -36.41 -2.88
C GLY A 354 14.28 -37.29 -2.03
N PHE A 355 13.73 -38.34 -1.40
CA PHE A 355 14.42 -39.13 -0.38
C PHE A 355 14.31 -40.63 -0.66
N THR A 356 15.38 -41.36 -0.32
CA THR A 356 15.47 -42.81 -0.54
C THR A 356 14.95 -43.66 0.61
N ARG A 357 14.51 -43.03 1.71
CA ARG A 357 13.98 -43.69 2.90
C ARG A 357 12.55 -43.23 3.15
N PRO A 358 11.60 -44.13 3.49
CA PRO A 358 10.24 -43.74 3.84
C PRO A 358 10.18 -42.79 5.05
N LEU A 359 9.20 -41.88 5.06
CA LEU A 359 9.07 -40.81 6.08
C LEU A 359 8.86 -41.39 7.48
N ASP A 360 8.10 -42.46 7.60
CA ASP A 360 7.80 -43.21 8.83
C ASP A 360 9.01 -43.96 9.41
N THR A 361 10.10 -44.08 8.65
CA THR A 361 11.34 -44.73 9.10
C THR A 361 12.37 -43.76 9.68
N LEU A 362 12.06 -42.45 9.72
CA LEU A 362 12.93 -41.46 10.32
C LEU A 362 12.82 -41.50 11.84
N VAL A 363 13.97 -41.61 12.51
CA VAL A 363 14.07 -41.39 13.94
C VAL A 363 14.25 -39.89 14.14
N LEU A 364 13.18 -39.19 14.51
CA LEU A 364 13.26 -37.79 14.93
C LEU A 364 13.76 -37.76 16.38
N SER A 365 14.79 -36.96 16.67
CA SER A 365 15.19 -36.67 18.05
C SER A 365 14.15 -35.78 18.71
N ASP A 366 13.81 -36.08 19.96
CA ASP A 366 12.90 -35.29 20.80
C ASP A 366 13.33 -33.82 20.93
#